data_AF-A0A382TIL3-F1
#
_entry.id   AF-A0A382TIL3-F1
#
_cell.length_a   1.000
_cell.length_b   1.000
_cell.length_c   1.000
_cell.angle_alpha   90.00
_cell.angle_beta   90.00
_cell.angle_gamma   90.00
#
_symmetry.space_group_name_H-M   'P 1'
#
loop_
_entity.id
_entity.type
_entity.pdbx_description
1 polymer ?
#
loop_
_entity_poly.entity_id
_entity_poly.type
_entity_poly.pdbx_seq_one_letter_code
_entity_poly.pdbx_strand_id
1 'polypeptide(L)'
;MLNLDPQPEEMILSDQKRIIVDSFARYKIVDPLKFFQTVRNETNFSDRFGRILNASVRGVIAQYPLRALLSDERNTIMSIIESKVIIEEKKFGIKILDVRIGRTD
;
A
#
# COMPACT_ATOMS: atom_id res chain seq x y z
N MET A 1 1.80 9.38 -15.37
CA MET A 1 2.03 8.60 -14.14
C MET A 1 1.10 9.18 -13.09
N LEU A 2 0.35 8.34 -12.40
CA LEU A 2 -0.67 8.76 -11.44
C LEU A 2 -0.24 8.39 -10.03
N ASN A 3 -0.77 9.12 -9.06
CA ASN A 3 -0.46 8.97 -7.65
C ASN A 3 -1.68 8.41 -6.91
N LEU A 4 -1.41 7.50 -5.98
CA LEU A 4 -2.36 6.99 -5.02
C LEU A 4 -1.83 7.34 -3.63
N ASP A 5 -2.58 8.16 -2.91
CA ASP A 5 -2.20 8.71 -1.60
C ASP A 5 -3.40 8.59 -0.64
N PRO A 6 -3.70 7.37 -0.15
CA PRO A 6 -4.74 7.17 0.86
C PRO A 6 -4.44 7.92 2.15
N GLN A 7 -5.49 8.18 2.93
CA GLN A 7 -5.32 8.79 4.24
C GLN A 7 -4.43 7.92 5.15
N PRO A 8 -3.58 8.55 5.98
CA PRO A 8 -2.79 7.87 6.98
C PRO A 8 -3.64 7.05 7.95
N GLU A 9 -3.11 5.93 8.42
CA GLU A 9 -3.80 5.07 9.39
C GLU A 9 -2.91 4.75 10.59
N GLU A 10 -3.49 4.79 11.80
CA GLU A 10 -2.86 4.26 13.00
C GLU A 10 -2.88 2.72 12.96
N MET A 11 -1.73 2.11 13.22
CA MET A 11 -1.55 0.66 13.16
C MET A 11 -0.77 0.16 14.39
N ILE A 12 -1.09 -1.07 14.82
CA ILE A 12 -0.45 -1.72 15.97
C ILE A 12 0.57 -2.75 15.46
N LEU A 13 1.77 -2.71 16.01
CA LEU A 13 2.88 -3.61 15.73
C LEU A 13 2.87 -4.83 16.66
N SER A 14 3.73 -5.82 16.39
CA SER A 14 3.77 -7.05 17.18
C SER A 14 4.19 -6.84 18.64
N ASP A 15 4.92 -5.76 18.93
CA ASP A 15 5.33 -5.32 20.27
C ASP A 15 4.34 -4.31 20.89
N GLN A 16 3.11 -4.26 20.38
CA GLN A 16 1.99 -3.41 20.83
C GLN A 16 2.23 -1.90 20.70
N LYS A 17 3.29 -1.48 20.01
CA LYS A 17 3.49 -0.07 19.69
C LYS A 17 2.54 0.38 18.60
N ARG A 18 2.01 1.59 18.76
CA ARG A 18 1.16 2.27 17.77
C ARG A 18 2.02 3.18 16.93
N ILE A 19 1.78 3.18 15.63
CA ILE A 19 2.44 4.10 14.69
C ILE A 19 1.42 4.62 13.69
N ILE A 20 1.58 5.86 13.24
CA ILE A 20 0.81 6.40 12.12
C ILE A 20 1.58 6.08 10.84
N VAL A 21 0.90 5.44 9.88
CA VAL A 21 1.52 4.96 8.65
C VAL A 21 0.91 5.65 7.44
N ASP A 22 1.78 6.29 6.68
CA ASP A 22 1.46 6.91 5.39
C ASP A 22 1.83 5.92 4.28
N SER A 23 0.87 5.53 3.44
CA SER A 23 1.14 4.63 2.33
C SER A 23 0.91 5.35 1.02
N PHE A 24 1.89 5.30 0.12
CA PHE A 24 1.84 5.98 -1.17
C PHE A 24 2.22 5.02 -2.28
N ALA A 25 1.52 5.07 -3.41
CA ALA A 25 1.88 4.29 -4.59
C ALA A 25 1.81 5.12 -5.86
N ARG A 26 2.69 4.80 -6.81
CA ARG A 26 2.64 5.35 -8.16
C ARG A 26 2.21 4.26 -9.12
N TYR A 27 1.29 4.59 -10.00
CA TYR A 27 0.70 3.61 -10.92
C TYR A 27 0.51 4.17 -12.33
N LYS A 28 0.28 3.27 -13.27
CA LYS A 28 -0.11 3.56 -14.64
C LYS A 28 -1.29 2.68 -15.01
N ILE A 29 -2.30 3.26 -15.67
CA ILE A 29 -3.37 2.49 -16.29
C ILE A 29 -2.81 1.81 -17.55
N VAL A 30 -2.88 0.49 -17.60
CA VAL A 30 -2.38 -0.33 -18.72
C VAL A 30 -3.51 -0.98 -19.51
N ASP A 31 -4.67 -1.19 -18.88
CA ASP A 31 -5.91 -1.63 -19.51
C ASP A 31 -7.05 -0.65 -19.13
N PRO A 32 -7.28 0.40 -19.94
CA PRO A 32 -8.29 1.40 -19.65
C PRO A 32 -9.72 0.84 -19.61
N LEU A 33 -10.02 -0.20 -20.39
CA LEU A 33 -11.34 -0.82 -20.39
C LEU A 33 -11.59 -1.56 -19.06
N LYS A 34 -10.62 -2.35 -18.60
CA LYS A 34 -10.68 -3.03 -17.31
C LYS A 34 -10.77 -2.03 -16.15
N PHE A 35 -9.98 -0.96 -16.21
CA PHE A 35 -10.04 0.12 -15.22
C PHE A 35 -11.43 0.74 -15.16
N PHE A 36 -11.98 1.13 -16.32
CA PHE A 36 -13.30 1.73 -16.38
C PHE A 36 -14.41 0.78 -15.88
N GLN A 37 -14.34 -0.51 -16.22
CA GLN A 37 -15.30 -1.50 -15.75
C GLN A 37 -15.24 -1.74 -14.23
N THR A 38 -14.06 -1.61 -13.63
CA THR A 38 -13.83 -1.98 -12.22
C THR A 38 -14.03 -0.81 -11.26
N VAL A 39 -13.59 0.38 -11.64
CA VAL A 39 -13.58 1.57 -10.77
C VAL A 39 -14.19 2.81 -11.41
N ARG A 40 -14.43 2.84 -12.73
CA ARG A 40 -14.99 3.96 -13.51
C ARG A 40 -14.11 5.21 -13.58
N ASN A 41 -13.53 5.64 -12.47
CA ASN A 41 -12.69 6.84 -12.38
C ASN A 41 -11.61 6.69 -11.30
N GLU A 42 -10.69 7.66 -11.27
CA GLU A 42 -9.55 7.68 -10.35
C GLU A 42 -9.96 7.87 -8.88
N THR A 43 -11.06 8.57 -8.60
CA THR A 43 -11.56 8.75 -7.23
C THR A 43 -11.97 7.42 -6.60
N ASN A 44 -12.82 6.65 -7.28
CA ASN A 44 -13.24 5.33 -6.84
C ASN A 44 -12.06 4.34 -6.80
N PHE A 45 -11.10 4.48 -7.71
CA PHE A 45 -9.85 3.72 -7.66
C PHE A 45 -9.07 4.05 -6.39
N SER A 46 -8.91 5.34 -6.08
CA SER A 46 -8.22 5.80 -4.87
C SER A 46 -8.87 5.23 -3.62
N ASP A 47 -10.19 5.31 -3.52
CA ASP A 47 -10.93 4.76 -2.37
C ASP A 47 -10.77 3.24 -2.25
N ARG A 48 -10.89 2.51 -3.36
CA ARG A 48 -10.85 1.03 -3.32
C ARG A 48 -9.44 0.49 -3.16
N PHE A 49 -8.51 0.93 -4.01
CA PHE A 49 -7.14 0.46 -4.00
C PHE A 49 -6.36 1.05 -2.81
N GLY A 50 -6.67 2.26 -2.36
CA GLY A 50 -6.11 2.84 -1.14
C GLY A 50 -6.41 1.99 0.10
N ARG A 51 -7.66 1.50 0.24
CA ARG A 51 -8.00 0.55 1.31
C ARG A 51 -7.23 -0.77 1.21
N ILE A 52 -7.03 -1.29 0.00
CA ILE A 52 -6.25 -2.51 -0.24
C ILE A 52 -4.78 -2.30 0.12
N LEU A 53 -4.21 -1.15 -0.25
CA LEU A 53 -2.86 -0.75 0.09
C LEU A 53 -2.67 -0.69 1.61
N ASN A 54 -3.51 0.09 2.30
CA ASN A 54 -3.45 0.22 3.76
C ASN A 54 -3.65 -1.13 4.47
N ALA A 55 -4.58 -1.98 3.99
CA ALA A 55 -4.76 -3.33 4.55
C ALA A 55 -3.54 -4.24 4.34
N SER A 56 -2.89 -4.15 3.17
CA SER A 56 -1.66 -4.91 2.86
C SER A 56 -0.51 -4.48 3.77
N VAL A 57 -0.34 -3.17 3.96
CA VAL A 57 0.64 -2.60 4.88
C VAL A 57 0.39 -3.09 6.30
N ARG A 58 -0.82 -2.88 6.82
CA ARG A 58 -1.25 -3.30 8.18
C ARG A 58 -0.98 -4.78 8.43
N GLY A 59 -1.38 -5.64 7.49
CA GLY A 59 -1.26 -7.08 7.62
C GLY A 59 0.18 -7.59 7.65
N VAL A 60 1.14 -6.84 7.08
CA VAL A 60 2.56 -7.19 7.17
C VAL A 60 3.17 -6.60 8.43
N ILE A 61 3.04 -5.29 8.66
CA ILE A 61 3.73 -4.63 9.77
C ILE A 61 3.27 -5.13 11.14
N ALA A 62 2.02 -5.57 11.28
CA ALA A 62 1.51 -6.14 12.52
C ALA A 62 2.27 -7.41 12.97
N GLN A 63 3.05 -8.03 12.07
CA GLN A 63 3.85 -9.22 12.36
C GLN A 63 5.26 -8.89 12.88
N TYR A 64 5.66 -7.61 12.88
CA TYR A 64 7.02 -7.18 13.20
C TYR A 64 7.02 -6.15 14.33
N PRO A 65 8.07 -6.14 15.19
CA PRO A 65 8.22 -5.12 16.23
C PRO A 65 8.75 -3.82 15.62
N LEU A 66 8.63 -2.71 16.36
CA LEU A 66 9.12 -1.40 15.88
C LEU A 66 10.61 -1.42 15.51
N ARG A 67 11.42 -2.20 16.22
CA ARG A 67 12.85 -2.33 15.97
C ARG A 67 13.15 -2.88 14.57
N ALA A 68 12.36 -3.83 14.08
CA ALA A 68 12.56 -4.39 12.74
C ALA A 68 12.34 -3.32 11.66
N LEU A 69 11.30 -2.49 11.82
CA LEU A 69 11.01 -1.34 10.94
C LEU A 69 12.06 -0.22 11.00
N LEU A 70 12.94 -0.25 12.01
CA LEU A 70 14.05 0.69 12.23
C LEU A 70 15.42 0.10 11.87
N SER A 71 15.45 -1.12 11.33
CA SER A 71 16.67 -1.86 11.02
C SER A 71 16.74 -2.19 9.52
N ASP A 72 17.78 -2.93 9.12
CA ASP A 72 17.93 -3.43 7.75
C ASP A 72 16.79 -4.38 7.32
N GLU A 73 16.11 -5.02 8.28
CA GLU A 73 14.91 -5.85 8.03
C GLU A 73 13.78 -5.05 7.36
N ARG A 74 13.78 -3.71 7.50
CA ARG A 74 12.80 -2.83 6.84
C ARG A 74 12.72 -3.11 5.35
N ASN A 75 13.83 -3.35 4.67
CA ASN A 75 13.84 -3.57 3.22
C ASN A 75 13.07 -4.85 2.85
N THR A 76 13.24 -5.92 3.63
CA THR A 76 12.49 -7.17 3.44
C THR A 76 11.01 -6.95 3.70
N ILE A 77 10.65 -6.25 4.77
CA ILE A 77 9.25 -5.92 5.10
C ILE A 77 8.58 -5.14 3.96
N MET A 78 9.26 -4.12 3.44
CA MET A 78 8.78 -3.31 2.32
C MET A 78 8.57 -4.16 1.05
N SER A 79 9.52 -5.05 0.74
CA SER A 79 9.41 -5.95 -0.42
C SER A 79 8.22 -6.92 -0.31
N ILE A 80 7.94 -7.41 0.90
CA ILE A 80 6.76 -8.26 1.15
C ILE A 80 5.47 -7.47 0.91
N ILE A 81 5.40 -6.21 1.38
CA ILE A 81 4.23 -5.36 1.17
C ILE A 81 4.03 -5.08 -0.31
N GLU A 82 5.08 -4.67 -1.02
CA GLU A 82 5.03 -4.42 -2.46
C GLU A 82 4.54 -5.66 -3.23
N SER A 83 5.07 -6.84 -2.90
CA SER A 83 4.66 -8.10 -3.51
C SER A 83 3.16 -8.38 -3.32
N LYS A 84 2.61 -8.11 -2.13
CA LYS A 84 1.18 -8.25 -1.85
C LYS A 84 0.32 -7.28 -2.67
N VAL A 85 0.78 -6.04 -2.82
CA VAL A 85 0.05 -5.00 -3.57
C VAL A 85 0.07 -5.27 -5.08
N ILE A 86 1.20 -5.74 -5.62
CA ILE A 86 1.34 -6.06 -7.05
C ILE A 86 0.36 -7.16 -7.49
N ILE A 87 0.04 -8.13 -6.61
CA ILE A 87 -0.93 -9.20 -6.92
C ILE A 87 -2.31 -8.63 -7.27
N GLU A 88 -2.66 -7.46 -6.72
CA GLU A 88 -3.96 -6.82 -6.90
C GLU A 88 -4.03 -5.98 -8.20
N GLU A 89 -2.90 -5.61 -8.81
CA GLU A 89 -2.84 -4.64 -9.92
C GLU A 89 -3.67 -5.10 -11.15
N LYS A 90 -3.61 -6.39 -11.47
CA LYS A 90 -4.31 -6.98 -12.62
C LYS A 90 -5.83 -6.88 -12.51
N LYS A 91 -6.36 -6.89 -11.29
CA LYS A 91 -7.81 -6.79 -11.06
C LYS A 91 -8.36 -5.44 -11.50
N PHE A 92 -7.52 -4.41 -11.52
CA PHE A 92 -7.88 -3.02 -11.83
C PHE A 92 -7.40 -2.53 -13.20
N GLY A 93 -6.67 -3.34 -13.97
CA GLY A 93 -6.09 -2.90 -15.24
C GLY A 93 -4.97 -1.86 -15.07
N ILE A 94 -4.26 -1.91 -13.94
CA ILE A 94 -3.15 -0.99 -13.62
C ILE A 94 -1.83 -1.75 -13.50
N LYS A 95 -0.73 -1.00 -13.58
CA LYS A 95 0.62 -1.43 -13.23
C LYS A 95 1.13 -0.56 -12.09
N ILE A 96 1.56 -1.19 -11.00
CA ILE A 96 2.26 -0.50 -9.93
C ILE A 96 3.70 -0.26 -10.36
N LEU A 97 4.18 0.96 -10.16
CA LEU A 97 5.53 1.41 -10.53
C LEU A 97 6.44 1.54 -9.32
N ASP A 98 5.88 1.93 -8.17
CA ASP A 98 6.60 2.18 -6.92
C ASP A 98 5.61 2.22 -5.76
N VAL A 99 6.02 1.73 -4.58
CA VAL A 99 5.27 1.80 -3.32
C VAL A 99 6.20 2.36 -2.26
N ARG A 100 5.74 3.39 -1.55
CA ARG A 100 6.47 4.05 -0.46
C ARG A 100 5.63 4.03 0.79
N ILE A 101 6.29 3.81 1.92
CA ILE A 101 5.63 3.75 3.23
C ILE A 101 6.42 4.64 4.19
N GLY A 102 5.75 5.67 4.66
CA GLY A 102 6.19 6.60 5.69
C GLY A 102 5.64 6.22 7.06
N ARG A 103 6.31 6.71 8.10
CA ARG A 103 5.86 6.60 9.49
C ARG A 103 6.10 7.93 10.19
N THR A 104 5.12 8.33 11.00
CA THR A 104 5.27 9.37 12.03
C THR A 104 5.03 8.75 13.41
N ASP A 105 5.78 9.23 14.40
CA ASP A 105 5.70 8.89 15.83
C ASP A 105 4.58 9.62 16.58
#